data_AF-A0A7D9DL06-F1
#
_entry.id   AF-A0A7D9DL06-F1
#
_cell.length_a   1.000
_cell.length_b   1.000
_cell.length_c   1.000
_cell.angle_alpha   90.00
_cell.angle_beta   90.00
_cell.angle_gamma   90.00
#
_symmetry.space_group_name_H-M   'P 1'
#
loop_
_entity.id
_entity.type
_entity.pdbx_description
1 polymer ?
#
loop_
_entity_poly.entity_id
_entity_poly.type
_entity_poly.pdbx_seq_one_letter_code
_entity_poly.pdbx_strand_id
1 'polypeptide(L)'
;MFPRGIPVDSTLHIQNGNFKACGEITAASLAQGGPALRCFDATVYYLLVNPSISLQELNCETNLTASDRILLDSILEDVMKNTNTIIDHGYTGIIDDSHIGEIRQSIVVSIVTKRSRSTRKKIEESMMDFLQDFLFGREDKPCVSGYAQALATSDDDSAGAEREQEQLVLSPECTAAGIMGWLTGQKHKPLDEEPLTVTVRFNHDCAMHNPNHRICYPTVRACAKEISFPVPHTKTAEEFNDVFMVAISKGQTFEKA
;
A
#
# COMPACT_ATOMS: atom_id res chain seq x y z
N MET A 1 -1.89 24.38 -13.07
CA MET A 1 -1.88 22.99 -12.58
C MET A 1 -0.52 22.32 -12.70
N PHE A 2 0.23 22.56 -13.79
CA PHE A 2 1.58 21.97 -13.99
C PHE A 2 2.66 23.01 -14.35
N PRO A 3 2.94 24.01 -13.51
CA PRO A 3 3.99 24.99 -13.78
C PRO A 3 5.35 24.28 -13.90
N ARG A 4 6.12 24.60 -14.96
CA ARG A 4 7.42 23.96 -15.27
C ARG A 4 7.34 22.43 -15.38
N GLY A 5 6.15 21.92 -15.71
CA GLY A 5 5.88 20.51 -15.90
C GLY A 5 5.78 19.66 -14.64
N ILE A 6 5.55 20.30 -13.49
CA ILE A 6 5.43 19.64 -12.18
C ILE A 6 4.01 19.85 -11.65
N PRO A 7 3.30 18.80 -11.19
CA PRO A 7 2.03 18.97 -10.52
C PRO A 7 2.19 19.85 -9.29
N VAL A 8 1.33 20.87 -9.16
CA VAL A 8 1.26 21.66 -7.92
C VAL A 8 0.78 20.77 -6.77
N ASP A 9 1.38 20.93 -5.59
CA ASP A 9 0.86 20.28 -4.38
C ASP A 9 -0.37 21.06 -3.88
N SER A 10 -1.53 20.75 -4.46
CA SER A 10 -2.79 21.44 -4.20
C SER A 10 -3.89 20.46 -3.79
N THR A 11 -4.23 20.48 -2.50
CA THR A 11 -5.37 19.72 -1.96
C THR A 11 -6.70 20.15 -2.60
N LEU A 12 -6.84 21.44 -2.97
CA LEU A 12 -8.00 21.95 -3.70
C LEU A 12 -8.16 21.27 -5.07
N HIS A 13 -7.09 21.15 -5.85
CA HIS A 13 -7.14 20.46 -7.15
C HIS A 13 -7.35 18.95 -7.01
N ILE A 14 -6.92 18.35 -5.89
CA ILE A 14 -7.24 16.95 -5.56
C ILE A 14 -8.74 16.80 -5.28
N GLN A 15 -9.29 17.62 -4.38
CA GLN A 15 -10.70 17.58 -3.98
C GLN A 15 -11.64 17.78 -5.17
N ASN A 16 -11.30 18.72 -6.05
CA ASN A 16 -12.11 19.01 -7.23
C ASN A 16 -11.93 17.99 -8.36
N GLY A 17 -11.10 16.95 -8.18
CA GLY A 17 -10.86 15.93 -9.20
C GLY A 17 -10.07 16.43 -10.42
N ASN A 18 -9.48 17.63 -10.35
CA ASN A 18 -8.81 18.28 -11.48
C ASN A 18 -7.65 17.43 -12.03
N PHE A 19 -6.83 16.86 -11.15
CA PHE A 19 -5.73 15.98 -11.56
C PHE A 19 -6.23 14.68 -12.21
N LYS A 20 -7.37 14.15 -11.76
CA LYS A 20 -8.01 12.97 -12.36
C LYS A 20 -8.48 13.31 -13.78
N ALA A 21 -9.22 14.41 -13.94
CA ALA A 21 -9.69 14.87 -15.24
C ALA A 21 -8.54 15.11 -16.23
N CYS A 22 -7.45 15.76 -15.81
CA CYS A 22 -6.27 15.93 -16.66
C CYS A 22 -5.64 14.60 -17.07
N GLY A 23 -5.57 13.62 -16.16
CA GLY A 23 -5.09 12.27 -16.48
C GLY A 23 -5.96 11.56 -17.50
N GLU A 24 -7.29 11.62 -17.35
CA GLU A 24 -8.26 11.03 -18.26
C GLU A 24 -8.21 11.65 -19.66
N ILE A 25 -8.10 12.99 -19.75
CA ILE A 25 -7.93 13.69 -21.03
C ILE A 25 -6.63 13.24 -21.73
N THR A 26 -5.54 13.13 -20.96
CA THR A 26 -4.24 12.67 -21.49
C THR A 26 -4.35 11.24 -22.03
N ALA A 27 -4.95 10.34 -21.25
CA ALA A 27 -5.13 8.95 -21.62
C ALA A 27 -6.03 8.80 -22.86
N ALA A 28 -7.14 9.53 -22.92
CA ALA A 28 -8.04 9.53 -24.07
C ALA A 28 -7.36 10.06 -25.33
N SER A 29 -6.56 11.14 -25.21
CA SER A 29 -5.78 11.68 -26.33
C SER A 29 -4.81 10.63 -26.86
N LEU A 30 -4.06 9.96 -25.98
CA LEU A 30 -3.12 8.89 -26.36
C LEU A 30 -3.84 7.70 -27.02
N ALA A 31 -4.95 7.23 -26.43
CA ALA A 31 -5.72 6.11 -26.95
C ALA A 31 -6.32 6.37 -28.34
N GLN A 32 -6.58 7.64 -28.67
CA GLN A 32 -7.09 8.07 -29.97
C GLN A 32 -5.97 8.39 -30.98
N GLY A 33 -4.71 8.11 -30.66
CA GLY A 33 -3.55 8.44 -31.51
C GLY A 33 -3.20 9.93 -31.52
N GLY A 34 -3.77 10.70 -30.59
CA GLY A 34 -3.43 12.10 -30.36
C GLY A 34 -2.07 12.26 -29.65
N PRO A 35 -1.54 13.50 -29.60
CA PRO A 35 -0.25 13.75 -28.99
C PRO A 35 -0.30 13.60 -27.47
N ALA A 36 0.75 13.00 -26.89
CA ALA A 36 0.97 13.08 -25.45
C ALA A 36 1.03 14.55 -25.01
N LEU A 37 0.45 14.88 -23.86
CA LEU A 37 0.57 16.23 -23.31
C LEU A 37 2.05 16.50 -22.98
N ARG A 38 2.76 17.32 -23.76
CA ARG A 38 4.15 17.71 -23.48
C ARG A 38 4.28 18.67 -22.27
N CYS A 39 3.35 18.57 -21.33
CA CYS A 39 3.23 19.44 -20.17
C CYS A 39 3.88 18.86 -18.91
N PHE A 40 4.48 17.67 -18.94
CA PHE A 40 5.19 17.11 -17.78
C PHE A 40 6.70 17.03 -18.02
N ASP A 41 7.44 17.25 -16.94
CA ASP A 41 8.88 16.96 -16.90
C ASP A 41 9.12 15.43 -16.98
N ALA A 42 10.25 15.02 -17.54
CA ALA A 42 10.58 13.59 -17.74
C ALA A 42 10.55 12.78 -16.43
N THR A 43 10.95 13.40 -15.32
CA THR A 43 10.91 12.76 -14.00
C THR A 43 9.48 12.50 -13.52
N VAL A 44 8.54 13.38 -13.88
CA VAL A 44 7.11 13.23 -13.59
C VAL A 44 6.51 12.11 -14.43
N TYR A 45 6.89 12.02 -15.71
CA TYR A 45 6.54 10.88 -16.55
C TYR A 45 7.03 9.55 -15.97
N TYR A 46 8.29 9.50 -15.54
CA TYR A 46 8.86 8.30 -14.93
C TYR A 46 8.07 7.86 -13.69
N LEU A 47 7.68 8.79 -12.83
CA LEU A 47 6.85 8.56 -11.65
C LEU A 47 5.44 8.06 -11.98
N LEU A 48 4.84 8.55 -13.07
CA LEU A 48 3.52 8.11 -13.52
C LEU A 48 3.54 6.67 -14.04
N VAL A 49 4.63 6.28 -14.70
CA VAL A 49 4.81 4.91 -15.23
C VAL A 49 5.30 3.95 -14.15
N ASN A 50 6.09 4.44 -13.20
CA ASN A 50 6.71 3.64 -12.12
C ASN A 50 6.27 4.19 -10.76
N PRO A 51 5.08 3.81 -10.24
CA PRO A 51 4.57 4.34 -8.98
C PRO A 51 5.28 3.78 -7.73
N SER A 52 5.89 2.61 -7.86
CA SER A 52 6.61 1.90 -6.78
C SER A 52 8.11 2.17 -6.86
N ILE A 53 8.52 3.39 -6.51
CA ILE A 53 9.93 3.79 -6.47
C ILE A 53 10.54 3.47 -5.10
N SER A 54 11.71 2.83 -5.10
CA SER A 54 12.52 2.63 -3.91
C SER A 54 13.05 3.96 -3.39
N LEU A 55 12.67 4.34 -2.15
CA LEU A 55 13.11 5.61 -1.54
C LEU A 55 14.63 5.67 -1.29
N GLN A 56 15.28 4.51 -1.20
CA GLN A 56 16.72 4.39 -0.90
C GLN A 56 17.59 4.65 -2.12
N GLU A 57 17.06 4.36 -3.31
CA GLU A 57 17.77 4.52 -4.59
C GLU A 57 17.54 5.91 -5.20
N LEU A 58 16.73 6.74 -4.54
CA LEU A 58 16.45 8.10 -4.98
C LEU A 58 17.72 8.94 -4.95
N ASN A 59 17.95 9.66 -6.05
CA ASN A 59 19.04 10.61 -6.18
C ASN A 59 18.59 11.90 -6.89
N CYS A 60 19.38 12.96 -6.70
CA CYS A 60 19.09 14.27 -7.27
C CYS A 60 19.30 14.34 -8.80
N GLU A 61 20.05 13.42 -9.39
CA GLU A 61 20.39 13.46 -10.82
C GLU A 61 19.27 12.93 -11.71
N THR A 62 18.57 11.88 -11.25
CA THR A 62 17.56 11.18 -12.06
C THR A 62 16.13 11.42 -11.58
N ASN A 63 15.91 11.77 -10.31
CA ASN A 63 14.55 11.86 -9.74
C ASN A 63 14.04 13.28 -9.51
N LEU A 64 14.93 14.27 -9.55
CA LEU A 64 14.60 15.68 -9.37
C LEU A 64 14.52 16.43 -10.71
N THR A 65 13.54 17.31 -10.81
CA THR A 65 13.42 18.27 -11.91
C THR A 65 14.48 19.35 -11.77
N ALA A 66 14.74 20.12 -12.82
CA ALA A 66 15.66 21.26 -12.73
C ALA A 66 15.25 22.26 -11.62
N SER A 67 13.95 22.42 -11.39
CA SER A 67 13.43 23.33 -10.38
C SER A 67 13.66 22.83 -8.96
N ASP A 68 13.53 21.52 -8.73
CA ASP A 68 13.80 20.92 -7.42
C ASP A 68 15.28 20.97 -7.09
N ARG A 69 16.16 20.81 -8.08
CA ARG A 69 17.61 20.91 -7.89
C ARG A 69 18.01 22.32 -7.43
N ILE A 70 17.46 23.36 -8.07
CA ILE A 70 17.68 24.75 -7.64
C ILE A 70 17.23 24.97 -6.19
N LEU A 71 16.06 24.43 -5.81
CA LEU A 71 15.58 24.51 -4.44
C LEU A 71 16.51 23.77 -3.46
N LEU A 72 16.91 22.55 -3.82
CA LEU A 72 17.82 21.73 -3.02
C LEU A 72 19.16 22.44 -2.81
N ASP A 73 19.78 22.92 -3.88
CA ASP A 73 21.05 23.63 -3.83
C ASP A 73 20.94 24.88 -2.95
N SER A 74 19.86 25.67 -3.08
CA SER A 74 19.60 26.83 -2.24
C SER A 74 19.42 26.50 -0.75
N ILE A 75 18.86 25.33 -0.42
CA ILE A 75 18.76 24.86 0.97
C ILE A 75 20.14 24.46 1.50
N LEU A 76 20.92 23.76 0.67
CA LEU A 76 22.23 23.23 1.05
C LEU A 76 23.35 24.27 1.07
N GLU A 77 23.16 25.44 0.44
CA GLU A 77 24.09 26.58 0.55
C GLU A 77 24.26 27.07 1.99
N ASP A 78 23.20 26.99 2.81
CA ASP A 78 23.23 27.36 4.22
C ASP A 78 22.15 26.56 4.98
N VAL A 79 22.53 25.39 5.49
CA VAL A 79 21.60 24.50 6.19
C VAL A 79 21.08 25.10 7.49
N MET A 80 21.89 25.91 8.18
CA MET A 80 21.52 26.54 9.44
C MET A 80 20.42 27.57 9.23
N LYS A 81 20.54 28.41 8.20
CA LYS A 81 19.52 29.39 7.83
C LYS A 81 18.23 28.74 7.32
N ASN A 82 18.34 27.56 6.72
CA ASN A 82 17.22 26.80 6.17
C ASN A 82 16.65 25.73 7.12
N THR A 83 16.96 25.80 8.42
CA THR A 83 16.54 24.83 9.44
C THR A 83 15.03 24.49 9.37
N ASN A 84 14.16 25.50 9.32
CA ASN A 84 12.71 25.27 9.27
C ASN A 84 12.30 24.50 8.02
N THR A 85 12.84 24.86 6.86
CA THR A 85 12.58 24.18 5.59
C THR A 85 13.03 22.72 5.64
N ILE A 86 14.20 22.44 6.23
CA ILE A 86 14.74 21.09 6.40
C ILE A 86 13.81 20.24 7.29
N ILE A 87 13.30 20.82 8.37
CA ILE A 87 12.32 20.18 9.25
C ILE A 87 10.99 19.94 8.54
N ASP A 88 10.50 20.90 7.74
CA ASP A 88 9.28 20.77 6.92
C ASP A 88 9.41 19.69 5.82
N HIS A 89 10.64 19.35 5.47
CA HIS A 89 10.98 18.20 4.63
C HIS A 89 11.09 16.88 5.40
N GLY A 90 10.95 16.90 6.73
CA GLY A 90 10.86 15.72 7.58
C GLY A 90 12.19 15.24 8.15
N TYR A 91 13.28 16.00 8.01
CA TYR A 91 14.55 15.67 8.62
C TYR A 91 14.48 15.94 10.13
N THR A 92 14.86 14.94 10.94
CA THR A 92 14.79 14.98 12.41
C THR A 92 16.16 14.83 13.09
N GLY A 93 17.23 14.73 12.30
CA GLY A 93 18.60 14.64 12.78
C GLY A 93 19.21 16.00 13.13
N ILE A 94 20.52 15.99 13.39
CA ILE A 94 21.28 17.20 13.69
C ILE A 94 21.48 17.99 12.40
N ILE A 95 21.16 19.30 12.44
CA ILE A 95 21.29 20.18 11.28
C ILE A 95 22.59 20.95 11.41
N ASP A 96 23.58 20.55 10.63
CA ASP A 96 24.87 21.23 10.46
C ASP A 96 25.55 20.76 9.15
N ASP A 97 26.68 21.39 8.82
CA ASP A 97 27.43 21.07 7.59
C ASP A 97 28.02 19.64 7.59
N SER A 98 28.22 19.03 8.76
CA SER A 98 28.75 17.66 8.85
C SER A 98 27.71 16.60 8.45
N HIS A 99 26.42 16.92 8.55
CA HIS A 99 25.31 16.03 8.18
C HIS A 99 24.66 16.38 6.83
N ILE A 100 25.33 17.21 6.01
CA ILE A 100 24.77 17.71 4.73
C ILE A 100 24.32 16.60 3.76
N GLY A 101 24.98 15.44 3.79
CA GLY A 101 24.61 14.28 2.98
C GLY A 101 23.26 13.67 3.39
N GLU A 102 23.01 13.54 4.69
CA GLU A 102 21.75 13.01 5.22
C GLU A 102 20.59 14.00 4.99
N ILE A 103 20.86 15.29 5.21
CA ILE A 103 19.90 16.37 4.93
C ILE A 103 19.52 16.34 3.45
N ARG A 104 20.50 16.26 2.54
CA ARG A 104 20.26 16.14 1.10
C ARG A 104 19.36 14.96 0.79
N GLN A 105 19.69 13.77 1.29
CA GLN A 105 18.90 12.56 1.00
C GLN A 105 17.47 12.69 1.52
N SER A 106 17.30 13.22 2.73
CA SER A 106 15.98 13.44 3.32
C SER A 106 15.12 14.39 2.48
N ILE A 107 15.70 15.49 1.98
CA ILE A 107 14.98 16.44 1.12
C ILE A 107 14.60 15.80 -0.23
N VAL A 108 15.51 15.04 -0.86
CA VAL A 108 15.24 14.32 -2.11
C VAL A 108 14.06 13.36 -1.92
N VAL A 109 14.10 12.53 -0.88
CA VAL A 109 13.02 11.59 -0.53
C VAL A 109 11.71 12.35 -0.32
N SER A 110 11.74 13.44 0.43
CA SER A 110 10.56 14.28 0.72
C SER A 110 9.91 14.85 -0.55
N ILE A 111 10.70 15.44 -1.46
CA ILE A 111 10.21 16.02 -2.71
C ILE A 111 9.56 14.96 -3.59
N VAL A 112 10.23 13.82 -3.80
CA VAL A 112 9.72 12.76 -4.67
C VAL A 112 8.48 12.10 -4.06
N THR A 113 8.47 11.89 -2.74
CA THR A 113 7.32 11.30 -2.03
C THR A 113 6.10 12.21 -2.06
N LYS A 114 6.27 13.53 -1.87
CA LYS A 114 5.18 14.50 -2.02
C LYS A 114 4.60 14.45 -3.45
N ARG A 115 5.44 14.25 -4.47
CA ARG A 115 5.00 14.11 -5.86
C ARG A 115 4.25 12.80 -6.15
N SER A 116 4.65 11.69 -5.53
CA SER A 116 4.01 10.38 -5.71
C SER A 116 2.78 10.15 -4.81
N ARG A 117 2.52 11.06 -3.86
CA ARG A 117 1.48 10.93 -2.83
C ARG A 117 0.07 10.73 -3.40
N SER A 118 -0.27 11.43 -4.48
CA SER A 118 -1.58 11.29 -5.14
C SER A 118 -1.73 9.93 -5.83
N THR A 119 -0.66 9.37 -6.38
CA THR A 119 -0.64 8.03 -6.98
C THR A 119 -0.74 6.95 -5.93
N ARG A 120 -0.01 7.07 -4.80
CA ARG A 120 -0.14 6.14 -3.66
C ARG A 120 -1.55 6.15 -3.09
N LYS A 121 -2.15 7.34 -2.90
CA LYS A 121 -3.54 7.45 -2.41
C LYS A 121 -4.54 6.72 -3.31
N LYS A 122 -4.40 6.80 -4.64
CA LYS A 122 -5.28 6.05 -5.56
C LYS A 122 -5.13 4.54 -5.41
N ILE A 123 -3.91 4.05 -5.22
CA ILE A 123 -3.66 2.62 -5.00
C ILE A 123 -4.29 2.18 -3.67
N GLU A 124 -4.14 2.99 -2.62
CA GLU A 124 -4.76 2.75 -1.31
C GLU A 124 -6.29 2.77 -1.39
N GLU A 125 -6.88 3.70 -2.16
CA GLU A 125 -8.31 3.73 -2.46
C GLU A 125 -8.76 2.45 -3.19
N SER A 126 -8.07 2.05 -4.26
CA SER A 126 -8.38 0.80 -4.98
C SER A 126 -8.26 -0.45 -4.10
N MET A 127 -7.32 -0.47 -3.15
CA MET A 127 -7.20 -1.56 -2.18
C MET A 127 -8.42 -1.64 -1.25
N MET A 128 -8.98 -0.50 -0.86
CA MET A 128 -10.22 -0.46 -0.08
C MET A 128 -11.44 -0.83 -0.92
N ASP A 129 -11.44 -0.50 -2.21
CA ASP A 129 -12.47 -0.96 -3.15
C ASP A 129 -12.41 -2.48 -3.29
N PHE A 130 -11.22 -3.08 -3.45
CA PHE A 130 -11.06 -4.55 -3.50
C PHE A 130 -11.54 -5.24 -2.21
N LEU A 131 -11.24 -4.67 -1.04
CA LEU A 131 -11.74 -5.19 0.22
C LEU A 131 -13.28 -5.14 0.29
N GLN A 132 -13.88 -4.01 -0.13
CA GLN A 132 -15.32 -3.86 -0.17
C GLN A 132 -15.96 -4.84 -1.15
N ASP A 133 -15.44 -4.95 -2.37
CA ASP A 133 -15.91 -5.89 -3.40
C ASP A 133 -15.81 -7.34 -2.90
N PHE A 134 -14.72 -7.68 -2.19
CA PHE A 134 -14.56 -9.00 -1.57
C PHE A 134 -15.65 -9.26 -0.52
N LEU A 135 -15.94 -8.29 0.35
CA LEU A 135 -16.98 -8.42 1.38
C LEU A 135 -18.37 -8.54 0.75
N PHE A 136 -18.73 -7.66 -0.18
CA PHE A 136 -20.02 -7.70 -0.88
C PHE A 136 -20.20 -8.99 -1.68
N GLY A 137 -19.18 -9.43 -2.42
CA GLY A 137 -19.24 -10.67 -3.19
C GLY A 137 -19.45 -11.93 -2.35
N ARG A 138 -19.19 -11.88 -1.04
CA ARG A 138 -19.38 -12.97 -0.07
C ARG A 138 -20.70 -12.87 0.70
N GLU A 139 -21.32 -11.70 0.79
CA GLU A 139 -22.69 -11.57 1.34
C GLU A 139 -23.73 -12.24 0.43
N ASP A 140 -23.52 -12.21 -0.89
CA ASP A 140 -24.45 -12.80 -1.87
C ASP A 140 -24.27 -14.31 -2.11
N LYS A 141 -23.19 -14.94 -1.60
CA LYS A 141 -22.85 -16.35 -1.84
C LYS A 141 -22.38 -17.03 -0.56
N PRO A 142 -23.05 -18.10 -0.06
CA PRO A 142 -22.53 -18.86 1.07
C PRO A 142 -21.12 -19.37 0.73
N CYS A 143 -20.19 -19.19 1.68
CA CYS A 143 -18.78 -19.52 1.49
C CYS A 143 -18.60 -21.02 1.22
N VAL A 144 -18.51 -21.41 -0.05
CA VAL A 144 -17.93 -22.68 -0.47
C VAL A 144 -16.56 -22.35 -1.07
N SER A 145 -15.57 -22.12 -0.21
CA SER A 145 -14.18 -21.94 -0.65
C SER A 145 -13.40 -23.22 -0.38
N GLY A 146 -13.09 -23.94 -1.46
CA GLY A 146 -12.26 -25.15 -1.46
C GLY A 146 -10.77 -24.86 -1.37
N TYR A 147 -10.32 -24.15 -0.33
CA TYR A 147 -8.90 -24.18 0.02
C TYR A 147 -8.61 -25.44 0.84
N ALA A 148 -8.43 -26.56 0.15
CA ALA A 148 -8.10 -27.84 0.78
C ALA A 148 -6.60 -27.86 1.11
N GLN A 149 -6.24 -27.62 2.37
CA GLN A 149 -4.91 -27.94 2.87
C GLN A 149 -4.97 -29.32 3.56
N ALA A 150 -4.25 -30.30 3.02
CA ALA A 150 -4.00 -31.55 3.73
C ALA A 150 -3.17 -31.24 4.98
N LEU A 151 -3.75 -31.40 6.17
CA LEU A 151 -2.98 -31.42 7.41
C LEU A 151 -2.29 -32.79 7.48
N ALA A 152 -0.96 -32.79 7.57
CA ALA A 152 -0.22 -33.97 7.97
C ALA A 152 -0.58 -34.25 9.44
N THR A 153 -1.41 -35.27 9.70
CA THR A 153 -1.53 -35.81 11.04
C THR A 153 -0.14 -36.30 11.42
N SER A 154 0.37 -35.85 12.57
CA SER A 154 1.56 -36.46 13.14
C SER A 154 1.24 -37.94 13.38
N ASP A 155 1.87 -38.80 12.61
CA ASP A 155 1.77 -40.26 12.73
C ASP A 155 2.28 -40.65 14.12
N ASP A 156 1.34 -40.91 15.03
CA ASP A 156 1.63 -41.77 16.17
C ASP A 156 1.41 -43.20 15.66
N ASP A 157 2.52 -43.88 15.38
CA ASP A 157 2.59 -45.24 14.87
C ASP A 157 1.82 -46.19 15.79
N SER A 158 0.64 -46.63 15.35
CA SER A 158 -0.04 -47.82 15.89
C SER A 158 -0.97 -48.42 14.84
N ALA A 159 -0.36 -49.30 14.03
CA ALA A 159 -0.90 -50.48 13.36
C ALA A 159 -2.38 -50.46 12.88
N GLY A 160 -2.52 -50.42 11.56
CA GLY A 160 -3.44 -51.31 10.84
C GLY A 160 -4.92 -50.97 10.87
N ALA A 161 -5.33 -49.97 10.08
CA ALA A 161 -6.66 -49.94 9.48
C ALA A 161 -6.61 -49.05 8.22
N GLU A 162 -6.98 -49.61 7.06
CA GLU A 162 -7.33 -48.82 5.88
C GLU A 162 -8.53 -47.93 6.27
N ARG A 163 -8.26 -46.66 6.59
CA ARG A 163 -9.29 -45.64 6.75
C ARG A 163 -9.12 -44.68 5.59
N GLU A 164 -10.20 -44.49 4.83
CA GLU A 164 -10.33 -43.36 3.92
C GLU A 164 -9.95 -42.09 4.69
N GLN A 165 -8.83 -41.46 4.29
CA GLN A 165 -8.40 -40.19 4.87
C GLN A 165 -9.43 -39.13 4.49
N GLU A 166 -10.41 -38.88 5.36
CA GLU A 166 -11.24 -37.68 5.29
C GLU A 166 -10.32 -36.46 5.42
N GLN A 167 -10.01 -35.87 4.28
CA GLN A 167 -9.29 -34.61 4.17
C GLN A 167 -10.15 -33.54 4.85
N LEU A 168 -9.76 -33.08 6.04
CA LEU A 168 -10.41 -31.97 6.75
C LEU A 168 -10.27 -30.69 5.91
N VAL A 169 -11.27 -30.41 5.08
CA VAL A 169 -11.37 -29.17 4.31
C VAL A 169 -11.79 -28.06 5.26
N LEU A 170 -10.83 -27.32 5.81
CA LEU A 170 -11.10 -26.09 6.53
C LEU A 170 -11.49 -25.00 5.52
N SER A 171 -12.79 -24.79 5.32
CA SER A 171 -13.29 -23.63 4.61
C SER A 171 -13.25 -22.42 5.54
N PRO A 172 -12.48 -21.35 5.24
CA PRO A 172 -12.51 -20.14 6.06
C PRO A 172 -13.92 -19.56 6.14
N GLU A 173 -14.27 -19.03 7.31
CA GLU A 173 -15.49 -18.27 7.48
C GLU A 173 -15.29 -16.87 6.87
N CYS A 174 -15.64 -16.73 5.59
CA CYS A 174 -15.56 -15.47 4.85
C CYS A 174 -16.82 -14.60 5.00
N THR A 175 -17.65 -14.84 6.03
CA THR A 175 -18.77 -13.94 6.35
C THR A 175 -18.21 -12.61 6.87
N ALA A 176 -18.99 -11.52 6.77
CA ALA A 176 -18.60 -10.25 7.39
C ALA A 176 -18.27 -10.44 8.88
N ALA A 177 -19.05 -11.24 9.60
CA ALA A 177 -18.79 -11.57 11.01
C ALA A 177 -17.50 -12.37 11.22
N GLY A 178 -17.20 -13.36 10.38
CA GLY A 178 -15.97 -14.15 10.43
C GLY A 178 -14.72 -13.32 10.15
N ILE A 179 -14.80 -12.43 9.16
CA ILE A 179 -13.71 -11.49 8.82
C ILE A 179 -13.51 -10.48 9.95
N MET A 180 -14.59 -9.91 10.50
CA MET A 180 -14.50 -9.01 11.65
C MET A 180 -13.96 -9.73 12.91
N GLY A 181 -14.32 -11.00 13.10
CA GLY A 181 -13.76 -11.86 14.13
C GLY A 181 -12.25 -12.02 13.98
N TRP A 182 -11.76 -12.24 12.76
CA TRP A 182 -10.33 -12.30 12.47
C TRP A 182 -9.63 -10.94 12.69
N LEU A 183 -10.23 -9.85 12.21
CA LEU A 183 -9.68 -8.49 12.28
C LEU A 183 -9.63 -7.90 13.70
N THR A 184 -10.60 -8.26 14.55
CA THR A 184 -10.82 -7.58 15.84
C THR A 184 -10.82 -8.53 17.04
N GLY A 185 -10.80 -9.84 16.81
CA GLY A 185 -10.98 -10.86 17.83
C GLY A 185 -12.43 -11.01 18.31
N GLN A 186 -13.38 -10.25 17.75
CA GLN A 186 -14.80 -10.29 18.12
C GLN A 186 -15.68 -10.35 16.88
N LYS A 187 -16.63 -11.29 16.87
CA LYS A 187 -17.65 -11.41 15.80
C LYS A 187 -18.87 -10.53 16.06
N HIS A 188 -18.99 -9.98 17.26
CA HIS A 188 -20.15 -9.21 17.70
C HIS A 188 -20.00 -7.74 17.35
N LYS A 189 -21.11 -7.14 16.91
CA LYS A 189 -21.24 -5.68 16.81
C LYS A 189 -21.25 -5.08 18.24
N PRO A 190 -20.48 -4.02 18.52
CA PRO A 190 -20.57 -3.30 19.80
C PRO A 190 -22.01 -2.85 20.09
N LEU A 191 -22.44 -2.97 21.34
CA LEU A 191 -23.77 -2.55 21.80
C LEU A 191 -23.84 -1.05 22.04
N ASP A 192 -22.73 -0.47 22.47
CA ASP A 192 -22.56 0.98 22.55
C ASP A 192 -22.52 1.49 21.11
N GLU A 193 -23.34 2.49 20.78
CA GLU A 193 -23.47 3.05 19.42
C GLU A 193 -22.19 3.70 18.87
N GLU A 194 -21.06 3.54 19.57
CA GLU A 194 -19.76 3.97 19.11
C GLU A 194 -19.30 3.18 17.87
N PRO A 195 -18.82 3.88 16.83
CA PRO A 195 -18.36 3.23 15.62
C PRO A 195 -17.12 2.37 15.90
N LEU A 196 -17.21 1.08 15.56
CA LEU A 196 -16.06 0.18 15.58
C LEU A 196 -15.01 0.66 14.56
N THR A 197 -13.95 1.28 15.06
CA THR A 197 -12.87 1.80 14.23
C THR A 197 -11.77 0.74 14.06
N VAL A 198 -11.49 0.37 12.81
CA VAL A 198 -10.35 -0.47 12.42
C VAL A 198 -9.35 0.40 11.67
N THR A 199 -8.10 0.40 12.13
CA THR A 199 -7.01 1.12 11.47
C THR A 199 -6.48 0.28 10.30
N VAL A 200 -6.43 0.88 9.11
CA VAL A 200 -5.84 0.25 7.93
C VAL A 200 -4.49 0.90 7.63
N ARG A 201 -3.47 0.08 7.40
CA ARG A 201 -2.15 0.50 6.92
C ARG A 201 -1.85 -0.11 5.56
N PHE A 202 -1.03 0.58 4.80
CA PHE A 202 -0.61 0.15 3.47
C PHE A 202 0.91 0.04 3.45
N ASN A 203 1.42 -1.18 3.33
CA ASN A 203 2.84 -1.44 3.22
C ASN A 203 3.25 -1.43 1.75
N HIS A 204 3.80 -0.30 1.30
CA HIS A 204 4.32 -0.11 -0.06
C HIS A 204 5.74 -0.64 -0.24
N ASP A 205 6.46 -0.88 0.86
CA ASP A 205 7.92 -1.01 0.88
C ASP A 205 8.37 -2.32 1.56
N CYS A 206 7.62 -3.41 1.36
CA CYS A 206 7.93 -4.73 1.93
C CYS A 206 9.33 -5.24 1.52
N ALA A 207 9.79 -4.91 0.31
CA ALA A 207 11.14 -5.25 -0.17
C ALA A 207 12.26 -4.59 0.65
N MET A 208 12.01 -3.44 1.30
CA MET A 208 13.02 -2.80 2.16
C MET A 208 13.32 -3.62 3.42
N HIS A 209 12.31 -4.31 3.94
CA HIS A 209 12.41 -5.06 5.19
C HIS A 209 12.82 -6.51 4.94
N ASN A 210 12.50 -7.05 3.76
CA ASN A 210 12.87 -8.41 3.37
C ASN A 210 13.10 -8.47 1.84
N PRO A 211 14.30 -8.19 1.31
CA PRO A 211 14.52 -8.07 -0.13
C PRO A 211 14.21 -9.35 -0.94
N ASN A 212 14.30 -10.52 -0.31
CA ASN A 212 14.19 -11.82 -0.99
C ASN A 212 12.80 -12.48 -0.84
N HIS A 213 11.83 -11.79 -0.25
CA HIS A 213 10.47 -12.33 -0.14
C HIS A 213 9.83 -12.48 -1.53
N ARG A 214 8.99 -13.50 -1.68
CA ARG A 214 8.23 -13.75 -2.93
C ARG A 214 6.82 -13.17 -2.89
N ILE A 215 6.20 -13.18 -1.70
CA ILE A 215 4.84 -12.71 -1.47
C ILE A 215 4.72 -12.27 -0.01
N CYS A 216 3.88 -11.28 0.25
CA CYS A 216 3.46 -10.91 1.60
C CYS A 216 1.97 -11.14 1.77
N TYR A 217 1.56 -11.44 3.00
CA TYR A 217 0.15 -11.53 3.39
C TYR A 217 -0.23 -10.35 4.29
N PRO A 218 -1.51 -9.94 4.30
CA PRO A 218 -2.01 -8.99 5.28
C PRO A 218 -1.66 -9.41 6.70
N THR A 219 -1.25 -8.43 7.51
CA THR A 219 -0.94 -8.67 8.92
C THR A 219 -2.01 -8.00 9.77
N VAL A 220 -2.53 -8.76 10.74
CA VAL A 220 -3.60 -8.31 11.63
C VAL A 220 -3.08 -8.22 13.05
N ARG A 221 -3.30 -7.07 13.69
CA ARG A 221 -3.16 -6.89 15.14
C ARG A 221 -4.54 -6.73 15.75
N ALA A 222 -5.19 -7.86 16.05
CA ALA A 222 -6.58 -7.88 16.50
C ALA A 222 -6.83 -7.01 17.76
N CYS A 223 -5.93 -7.08 18.75
CA CYS A 223 -6.01 -6.26 19.96
C CYS A 223 -5.95 -4.75 19.68
N ALA A 224 -5.21 -4.35 18.65
CA ALA A 224 -5.09 -2.95 18.24
C ALA A 224 -6.11 -2.56 17.16
N LYS A 225 -6.99 -3.49 16.75
CA LYS A 225 -7.94 -3.33 15.65
C LYS A 225 -7.24 -2.76 14.41
N GLU A 226 -6.10 -3.33 14.04
CA GLU A 226 -5.29 -2.85 12.93
C GLU A 226 -5.02 -3.96 11.91
N ILE A 227 -5.14 -3.62 10.62
CA ILE A 227 -4.70 -4.48 9.50
C ILE A 227 -3.72 -3.71 8.62
N SER A 228 -2.67 -4.38 8.17
CA SER A 228 -1.72 -3.84 7.18
C SER A 228 -1.75 -4.65 5.89
N PHE A 229 -2.03 -3.99 4.76
CA PHE A 229 -2.07 -4.62 3.45
C PHE A 229 -0.73 -4.54 2.70
N PRO A 230 -0.31 -5.61 2.01
CA PRO A 230 0.94 -5.66 1.26
C PRO A 230 0.75 -5.16 -0.19
N VAL A 231 0.67 -3.83 -0.37
CA VAL A 231 0.33 -3.19 -1.66
C VAL A 231 1.10 -3.74 -2.87
N PRO A 232 2.42 -4.01 -2.82
CA PRO A 232 3.14 -4.54 -3.97
C PRO A 232 2.67 -5.91 -4.49
N HIS A 233 1.93 -6.68 -3.68
CA HIS A 233 1.50 -8.06 -3.96
C HIS A 233 -0.01 -8.20 -4.21
N THR A 234 -0.72 -7.07 -4.29
CA THR A 234 -2.18 -7.03 -4.42
C THR A 234 -2.57 -5.89 -5.35
N LYS A 235 -2.04 -5.89 -6.60
CA LYS A 235 -2.25 -4.80 -7.55
C LYS A 235 -3.58 -4.92 -8.28
N THR A 236 -4.14 -6.13 -8.35
CA THR A 236 -5.44 -6.41 -8.96
C THR A 236 -6.42 -6.99 -7.94
N ALA A 237 -7.71 -6.95 -8.25
CA ALA A 237 -8.74 -7.58 -7.42
C ALA A 237 -8.54 -9.10 -7.29
N GLU A 238 -8.05 -9.76 -8.33
CA GLU A 238 -7.76 -11.21 -8.31
C GLU A 238 -6.59 -11.52 -7.38
N GLU A 239 -5.46 -10.81 -7.52
CA GLU A 239 -4.31 -10.94 -6.62
C GLU A 239 -4.68 -10.63 -5.17
N PHE A 240 -5.48 -9.57 -4.96
CA PHE A 240 -6.02 -9.23 -3.65
C PHE A 240 -6.83 -10.39 -3.08
N ASN A 241 -7.78 -10.93 -3.85
CA ASN A 241 -8.63 -12.03 -3.41
C ASN A 241 -7.81 -13.26 -3.03
N ASP A 242 -6.85 -13.66 -3.85
CA ASP A 242 -6.00 -14.83 -3.59
C ASP A 242 -5.17 -14.67 -2.31
N VAL A 243 -4.50 -13.52 -2.18
CA VAL A 243 -3.68 -13.20 -1.01
C VAL A 243 -4.55 -13.10 0.25
N PHE A 244 -5.69 -12.42 0.18
CA PHE A 244 -6.59 -12.20 1.30
C PHE A 244 -7.26 -13.50 1.74
N MET A 245 -7.67 -14.36 0.80
CA MET A 245 -8.22 -15.69 1.08
C MET A 245 -7.23 -16.57 1.82
N VAL A 246 -5.98 -16.65 1.35
CA VAL A 246 -4.95 -17.45 2.04
C VAL A 246 -4.68 -16.90 3.44
N ALA A 247 -4.66 -15.57 3.60
CA ALA A 247 -4.44 -14.93 4.88
C ALA A 247 -5.57 -15.22 5.88
N ILE A 248 -6.83 -15.20 5.44
CA ILE A 248 -7.98 -15.56 6.29
C ILE A 248 -7.94 -17.05 6.63
N SER A 249 -7.74 -17.93 5.64
CA SER A 249 -7.66 -19.39 5.87
C SER A 249 -6.62 -19.76 6.93
N LYS A 250 -5.43 -19.16 6.85
CA LYS A 250 -4.33 -19.42 7.79
C LYS A 250 -4.41 -18.58 9.08
N GLY A 251 -5.17 -17.49 9.05
CA GLY A 251 -5.35 -16.58 10.18
C GLY A 251 -6.50 -16.99 11.10
N GLN A 252 -7.50 -17.71 10.57
CA GLN A 252 -8.61 -18.28 11.33
C GLN A 252 -8.30 -19.66 11.92
N THR A 253 -7.23 -20.33 11.49
CA THR A 253 -6.80 -21.65 11.98
C THR A 253 -6.33 -21.69 13.44
N PHE A 254 -6.53 -20.64 14.24
CA PHE A 254 -6.39 -20.72 15.70
C PHE A 254 -7.67 -21.30 16.33
N GLU A 255 -8.12 -22.47 15.87
CA GLU A 255 -9.06 -23.30 16.63
C GLU A 255 -8.28 -24.29 17.49
N LYS A 256 -8.28 -24.03 18.80
CA LYS A 256 -7.86 -24.90 19.92
C LYS A 256 -6.39 -25.36 19.92
N ALA A 257 -5.59 -24.69 20.75
CA ALA A 257 -4.54 -25.38 21.51
C ALA A 257 -5.19 -26.13 22.69
#